data_AF-A0A5R9MQ28-F1
#
_entry.id   AF-A0A5R9MQ28-F1
#
_cell.length_a   1.000
_cell.length_b   1.000
_cell.length_c   1.000
_cell.angle_alpha   90.00
_cell.angle_beta   90.00
_cell.angle_gamma   90.00
#
_symmetry.space_group_name_H-M   'P 1'
#
loop_
_entity.id
_entity.type
_entity.pdbx_description
1 polymer ?
#
loop_
_entity_poly.entity_id
_entity_poly.type
_entity_poly.pdbx_seq_one_letter_code
_entity_poly.pdbx_strand_id
1 'polypeptide(L)'
;MGDDEETNMDLEGVIDAESPDEVEAEAEDVAQRLLRLSLAASQRSKAARLPSDDGMLIGVQDIELKRRGITVVPVGREASEDDRANNAYTFFKGREFQALDGVGNKTAKELDRELVYIKYDGNYYTKHGLWHAIKAPDGQQTTKDYRNHEFRTITTSLGLTAERDNRLIQTGEAVKKDQNGKTVFKDGKPEMVPQYRLDGENQIYNTAAGARRREFAHMDPKTSGEEAPDILHRRSDGKIKGFSRLPNDGYETLSASQMEADLGGQVWLKSKLHGYQTINYIESTQGKDQATHRLRDYVGEERGYNRNTHSAYVKIDTTYFPINEVVKELPDDAAAKAVQGKPSMYAMEHRMIIRMPEGNTFATPDFVASHHPEHFKRVCKEHRINQQWGKFKPDWNKMLDKYASDSRVLVEVGGTLVEADSIELKDHRSIVETYNTDNIFYADDGKTDRGGIYTKPSFTSLAQTMQRGTQQKNEGKRLDVPNCVTDILIRRKDVASLQPPPGIRYKERYDRLRDALNSL
;
A
#
# COMPACT_ATOMS: atom_id res chain seq x y z
N MET A 1 45.17 -48.80 -42.12
CA MET A 1 45.77 -47.48 -42.40
C MET A 1 44.67 -46.46 -42.17
N GLY A 2 44.65 -45.64 -41.14
CA GLY A 2 45.35 -45.55 -39.85
C GLY A 2 44.26 -45.07 -38.85
N ASP A 3 44.42 -44.98 -37.55
CA ASP A 3 45.58 -44.91 -36.68
C ASP A 3 45.12 -45.43 -35.31
N ASP A 4 45.86 -46.36 -34.71
CA ASP A 4 45.71 -46.72 -33.30
C ASP A 4 46.80 -45.97 -32.52
N GLU A 5 46.42 -44.83 -31.92
CA GLU A 5 47.17 -44.20 -30.83
C GLU A 5 46.75 -44.85 -29.51
N GLU A 6 47.50 -45.86 -29.07
CA GLU A 6 47.50 -46.32 -27.67
C GLU A 6 48.74 -45.73 -27.00
N THR A 7 48.58 -44.57 -26.37
CA THR A 7 49.62 -43.95 -25.52
C THR A 7 49.41 -44.39 -24.07
N ASN A 8 50.43 -45.05 -23.53
CA ASN A 8 50.66 -45.27 -22.10
C ASN A 8 50.46 -43.95 -21.32
N MET A 9 49.57 -43.95 -20.33
CA MET A 9 49.58 -42.94 -19.27
C MET A 9 50.62 -43.36 -18.22
N ASP A 10 51.75 -42.66 -18.21
CA ASP A 10 52.70 -42.69 -17.10
C ASP A 10 52.06 -42.10 -15.84
N LEU A 11 51.97 -42.94 -14.81
CA LEU A 11 51.65 -42.58 -13.43
C LEU A 11 52.95 -42.18 -12.72
N GLU A 12 53.37 -40.93 -12.90
CA GLU A 12 54.29 -40.26 -11.98
C GLU A 12 53.59 -39.04 -11.37
N GLY A 13 52.78 -39.32 -10.35
CA GLY A 13 52.29 -38.29 -9.43
C GLY A 13 53.44 -37.84 -8.53
N VAL A 14 54.06 -36.72 -8.90
CA VAL A 14 54.90 -35.92 -8.01
C VAL A 14 54.03 -35.47 -6.85
N ILE A 15 54.21 -36.09 -5.69
CA ILE A 15 53.74 -35.53 -4.42
C ILE A 15 54.77 -34.45 -4.09
N ASP A 16 54.47 -33.21 -4.47
CA ASP A 16 55.19 -32.05 -3.93
C ASP A 16 54.93 -32.05 -2.42
N ALA A 17 55.94 -32.49 -1.67
CA ALA A 17 55.97 -32.33 -0.24
C ALA A 17 56.12 -30.84 0.03
N GLU A 18 54.99 -30.18 0.31
CA GLU A 18 54.94 -28.80 0.80
C GLU A 18 55.99 -28.64 1.91
N SER A 19 56.83 -27.61 1.75
CA SER A 19 58.00 -27.43 2.59
C SER A 19 57.56 -27.22 4.06
N PRO A 20 58.28 -27.77 5.06
CA PRO A 20 57.92 -27.63 6.47
C PRO A 20 57.74 -26.16 6.90
N ASP A 21 58.46 -25.25 6.26
CA ASP A 21 58.43 -23.81 6.51
C ASP A 21 57.11 -23.15 6.02
N GLU A 22 56.47 -23.68 4.97
CA GLU A 22 55.17 -23.18 4.48
C GLU A 22 54.01 -23.63 5.37
N VAL A 23 54.08 -24.85 5.89
CA VAL A 23 53.07 -25.39 6.83
C VAL A 23 53.14 -24.67 8.18
N GLU A 24 54.33 -24.29 8.64
CA GLU A 24 54.54 -23.54 9.88
C GLU A 24 54.05 -22.08 9.75
N ALA A 25 54.26 -21.45 8.59
CA ALA A 25 53.75 -20.11 8.29
C ALA A 25 52.22 -20.05 8.19
N GLU A 26 51.57 -21.05 7.56
CA GLU A 26 50.10 -21.15 7.55
C GLU A 26 49.52 -21.41 8.94
N ALA A 27 50.17 -22.27 9.74
CA ALA A 27 49.76 -22.54 11.11
C ALA A 27 49.85 -21.28 12.00
N GLU A 28 50.88 -20.46 11.79
CA GLU A 28 51.06 -19.20 12.52
C GLU A 28 50.04 -18.13 12.10
N ASP A 29 49.69 -18.02 10.82
CA ASP A 29 48.63 -17.11 10.34
C ASP A 29 47.24 -17.53 10.86
N VAL A 30 46.94 -18.83 10.85
CA VAL A 30 45.70 -19.39 11.42
C VAL A 30 45.65 -19.14 12.93
N ALA A 31 46.75 -19.33 13.65
CA ALA A 31 46.85 -19.05 15.08
C ALA A 31 46.65 -17.56 15.38
N GLN A 32 47.27 -16.65 14.62
CA GLN A 32 47.05 -15.21 14.75
C GLN A 32 45.60 -14.81 14.45
N ARG A 33 44.97 -15.44 13.47
CA ARG A 33 43.57 -15.19 13.10
C ARG A 33 42.60 -15.67 14.18
N LEU A 34 42.85 -16.84 14.75
CA LEU A 34 42.10 -17.37 15.90
C LEU A 34 42.31 -16.52 17.16
N LEU A 35 43.52 -16.00 17.38
CA LEU A 35 43.82 -15.12 18.50
C LEU A 35 43.15 -13.75 18.33
N ARG A 36 43.09 -13.19 17.11
CA ARG A 36 42.30 -11.98 16.82
C ARG A 36 40.80 -12.22 17.00
N LEU A 37 40.29 -13.39 16.62
CA LEU A 37 38.89 -13.76 16.83
C LEU A 37 38.56 -13.97 18.31
N SER A 38 39.46 -14.57 19.10
CA SER A 38 39.28 -14.75 20.54
C SER A 38 39.41 -13.42 21.30
N LEU A 39 40.30 -12.52 20.85
CA LEU A 39 40.42 -11.17 21.39
C LEU A 39 39.19 -10.32 21.06
N ALA A 40 38.64 -10.45 19.85
CA ALA A 40 37.39 -9.80 19.46
C ALA A 40 36.17 -10.37 20.23
N ALA A 41 36.16 -11.68 20.50
CA ALA A 41 35.11 -12.33 21.28
C ALA A 41 35.20 -12.03 22.80
N SER A 42 36.38 -11.73 23.32
CA SER A 42 36.63 -11.40 24.73
C SER A 42 36.52 -9.91 25.07
N GLN A 43 36.50 -9.03 24.06
CA GLN A 43 36.11 -7.63 24.27
C GLN A 43 34.63 -7.58 24.65
N ARG A 44 34.35 -7.22 25.92
CA ARG A 44 32.99 -6.82 26.34
C ARG A 44 32.46 -5.84 25.32
N SER A 45 31.39 -6.21 24.64
CA SER A 45 30.73 -5.38 23.63
C SER A 45 30.33 -4.06 24.28
N LYS A 46 31.09 -3.01 23.99
CA LYS A 46 30.82 -1.67 24.51
C LYS A 46 29.42 -1.24 24.05
N ALA A 47 28.70 -0.55 24.92
CA ALA A 47 27.44 0.08 24.57
C ALA A 47 27.59 0.89 23.27
N ALA A 48 26.58 0.85 22.42
CA ALA A 48 26.57 1.66 21.20
C ALA A 48 26.73 3.14 21.55
N ARG A 49 27.39 3.95 20.72
CA ARG A 49 27.47 5.39 20.93
C ARG A 49 26.29 6.04 20.21
N LEU A 50 25.32 6.57 20.95
CA LEU A 50 24.09 7.10 20.36
C LEU A 50 24.09 8.64 20.30
N PRO A 51 23.42 9.23 19.29
CA PRO A 51 23.33 10.67 19.14
C PRO A 51 22.48 11.32 20.24
N SER A 52 22.72 12.60 20.52
CA SER A 52 21.93 13.40 21.46
C SER A 52 20.79 14.18 20.80
N ASP A 53 20.76 14.23 19.47
CA ASP A 53 19.77 14.94 18.69
C ASP A 53 18.55 14.05 18.33
N ASP A 54 17.63 14.61 17.54
CA ASP A 54 16.43 13.90 17.07
C ASP A 54 16.67 13.11 15.77
N GLY A 55 17.93 12.88 15.38
CA GLY A 55 18.29 12.03 14.25
C GLY A 55 17.87 10.57 14.42
N MET A 56 17.67 10.14 15.67
CA MET A 56 17.20 8.80 16.01
C MET A 56 16.30 8.83 17.25
N LEU A 57 15.19 8.08 17.18
CA LEU A 57 14.26 7.85 18.27
C LEU A 57 14.16 6.35 18.59
N ILE A 58 14.10 6.04 19.89
CA ILE A 58 13.92 4.67 20.38
C ILE A 58 12.62 4.64 21.19
N GLY A 59 11.65 3.86 20.71
CA GLY A 59 10.33 3.74 21.33
C GLY A 59 10.29 2.64 22.39
N VAL A 60 9.80 2.98 23.58
CA VAL A 60 9.53 2.02 24.65
C VAL A 60 8.07 2.14 25.07
N GLN A 61 7.38 1.01 25.20
CA GLN A 61 6.00 1.01 25.68
C GLN A 61 5.93 1.58 27.10
N ASP A 62 4.94 2.43 27.34
CA ASP A 62 4.75 3.09 28.63
C ASP A 62 4.55 2.09 29.78
N ILE A 63 3.87 0.97 29.51
CA ILE A 63 3.64 -0.07 30.51
C ILE A 63 4.96 -0.71 31.00
N GLU A 64 5.95 -0.84 30.10
CA GLU A 64 7.27 -1.39 30.44
C GLU A 64 8.10 -0.39 31.25
N LEU A 65 8.02 0.90 30.91
CA LEU A 65 8.67 1.97 31.68
C LEU A 65 8.10 2.05 33.10
N LYS A 66 6.76 2.05 33.23
CA LYS A 66 6.08 2.05 34.54
C LYS A 66 6.48 0.82 35.38
N ARG A 67 6.57 -0.37 34.77
CA ARG A 67 7.02 -1.60 35.44
C ARG A 67 8.43 -1.49 36.04
N ARG A 68 9.27 -0.64 35.45
CA ARG A 68 10.64 -0.38 35.90
C ARG A 68 10.76 0.84 36.81
N GLY A 69 9.64 1.41 37.26
CA GLY A 69 9.62 2.60 38.11
C GLY A 69 10.00 3.89 37.37
N ILE A 70 10.02 3.88 36.04
CA ILE A 70 10.31 5.06 35.23
C ILE A 70 9.01 5.84 35.03
N THR A 71 9.02 7.12 35.43
CA THR A 71 7.86 8.01 35.29
C THR A 71 7.65 8.37 33.82
N VAL A 72 6.42 8.18 33.35
CA VAL A 72 6.00 8.52 31.98
C VAL A 72 5.02 9.69 32.00
N VAL A 73 5.08 10.53 30.97
CA VAL A 73 4.12 11.62 30.77
C VAL A 73 3.00 11.11 29.87
N PRO A 74 1.72 11.31 30.22
CA PRO A 74 0.62 10.90 29.37
C PRO A 74 0.55 11.73 28.08
N VAL A 75 -0.19 11.26 27.08
CA VAL A 75 -0.40 11.91 25.78
C VAL A 75 -1.15 13.23 25.97
N GLY A 76 -2.28 13.18 26.70
CA GLY A 76 -3.07 14.37 27.03
C GLY A 76 -2.32 15.32 27.96
N ARG A 77 -2.50 16.63 27.79
CA ARG A 77 -1.89 17.63 28.69
C ARG A 77 -2.47 17.58 30.10
N GLU A 78 -3.77 17.33 30.21
CA GLU A 78 -4.52 17.29 31.47
C GLU A 78 -4.76 15.88 31.99
N ALA A 79 -4.36 14.86 31.23
CA ALA A 79 -4.51 13.47 31.63
C ALA A 79 -3.55 13.15 32.78
N SER A 80 -4.01 12.36 33.76
CA SER A 80 -3.14 11.80 34.80
C SER A 80 -2.42 10.53 34.34
N GLU A 81 -3.02 9.76 33.42
CA GLU A 81 -2.47 8.55 32.84
C GLU A 81 -2.96 8.32 31.40
N ASP A 82 -2.21 7.55 30.61
CA ASP A 82 -2.63 7.04 29.30
C ASP A 82 -3.63 5.89 29.45
N ASP A 83 -4.67 5.87 28.61
CA ASP A 83 -5.54 4.69 28.47
C ASP A 83 -4.69 3.50 27.99
N ARG A 84 -4.86 2.34 28.64
CA ARG A 84 -4.17 1.11 28.27
C ARG A 84 -4.52 0.66 26.85
N ALA A 85 -5.71 1.01 26.36
CA ALA A 85 -6.13 0.72 24.99
C ALA A 85 -5.36 1.55 23.94
N ASN A 86 -4.81 2.71 24.30
CA ASN A 86 -4.14 3.62 23.36
C ASN A 86 -2.80 3.13 22.83
N ASN A 87 -2.32 1.94 23.24
CA ASN A 87 -1.00 1.41 22.83
C ASN A 87 0.10 2.48 22.95
N ALA A 88 0.24 3.08 24.13
CA ALA A 88 1.07 4.26 24.32
C ALA A 88 2.58 3.94 24.44
N TYR A 89 3.40 4.75 23.77
CA TYR A 89 4.85 4.67 23.80
C TYR A 89 5.46 6.03 24.17
N THR A 90 6.61 5.98 24.84
CA THR A 90 7.51 7.11 24.99
C THR A 90 8.72 6.90 24.09
N PHE A 91 9.03 7.91 23.28
CA PHE A 91 10.17 7.88 22.37
C PHE A 91 11.29 8.76 22.93
N PHE A 92 12.45 8.14 23.09
CA PHE A 92 13.66 8.78 23.61
C PHE A 92 14.63 9.05 22.48
N LYS A 93 15.35 10.18 22.54
CA LYS A 93 16.56 10.36 21.72
C LYS A 93 17.64 9.37 22.15
N GLY A 94 18.64 9.16 21.30
CA GLY A 94 19.73 8.21 21.55
C GLY A 94 20.31 8.31 22.96
N ARG A 95 20.91 9.44 23.34
CA ARG A 95 21.51 9.60 24.68
C ARG A 95 20.51 9.57 25.83
N GLU A 96 19.29 10.06 25.62
CA GLU A 96 18.22 10.01 26.62
C GLU A 96 17.86 8.55 26.93
N PHE A 97 17.76 7.71 25.90
CA PHE A 97 17.54 6.27 26.04
C PHE A 97 18.69 5.61 26.80
N GLN A 98 19.96 5.92 26.46
CA GLN A 98 21.13 5.32 27.11
C GLN A 98 21.18 5.61 28.62
N ALA A 99 20.65 6.75 29.04
CA ALA A 99 20.60 7.15 30.44
C ALA A 99 19.52 6.41 31.26
N LEU A 100 18.63 5.64 30.62
CA LEU A 100 17.61 4.86 31.32
C LEU A 100 18.24 3.63 31.99
N ASP A 101 18.27 3.65 33.32
CA ASP A 101 18.82 2.55 34.10
C ASP A 101 18.09 1.22 33.82
N GLY A 102 18.85 0.15 33.66
CA GLY A 102 18.35 -1.19 33.33
C GLY A 102 17.69 -1.34 31.94
N VAL A 103 17.67 -0.30 31.10
CA VAL A 103 17.03 -0.32 29.76
C VAL A 103 18.00 0.13 28.65
N GLY A 104 18.73 1.22 28.88
CA GLY A 104 19.45 1.97 27.85
C GLY A 104 20.82 1.42 27.43
N ASN A 105 21.45 0.63 28.31
CA ASN A 105 22.82 0.16 28.12
C ASN A 105 22.87 -1.05 27.16
N LYS A 106 22.69 -0.78 25.86
CA LYS A 106 22.61 -1.80 24.80
C LYS A 106 23.73 -1.65 23.78
N THR A 107 24.18 -2.78 23.27
CA THR A 107 25.07 -2.88 22.09
C THR A 107 24.31 -2.56 20.81
N ALA A 108 25.02 -2.29 19.71
CA ALA A 108 24.40 -2.01 18.42
C ALA A 108 23.46 -3.15 17.98
N LYS A 109 23.87 -4.41 18.20
CA LYS A 109 23.07 -5.60 17.84
C LYS A 109 21.84 -5.78 18.73
N GLU A 110 21.90 -5.36 19.98
CA GLU A 110 20.74 -5.37 20.88
C GLU A 110 19.77 -4.25 20.52
N LEU A 111 20.26 -3.09 20.07
CA LEU A 111 19.41 -2.00 19.58
C LEU A 111 18.64 -2.37 18.32
N ASP A 112 19.16 -3.27 17.49
CA ASP A 112 18.42 -3.79 16.33
C ASP A 112 17.16 -4.57 16.71
N ARG A 113 17.02 -4.96 17.98
CA ARG A 113 15.83 -5.63 18.54
C ARG A 113 14.86 -4.66 19.20
N GLU A 114 15.15 -3.36 19.13
CA GLU A 114 14.30 -2.30 19.62
C GLU A 114 13.51 -1.61 18.51
N LEU A 115 12.43 -0.93 18.90
CA LEU A 115 11.69 -0.08 17.98
C LEU A 115 12.49 1.20 17.75
N VAL A 116 13.26 1.23 16.67
CA VAL A 116 14.12 2.35 16.31
C VAL A 116 13.60 3.07 15.08
N TYR A 117 13.50 4.39 15.18
CA TYR A 117 13.14 5.28 14.10
C TYR A 117 14.30 6.22 13.78
N ILE A 118 14.61 6.34 12.49
CA ILE A 118 15.68 7.16 11.96
C ILE A 118 15.06 8.34 11.21
N LYS A 119 15.51 9.55 11.54
CA LYS A 119 15.03 10.76 10.88
C LYS A 119 15.68 10.90 9.51
N TYR A 120 14.86 11.11 8.48
CA TYR A 120 15.29 11.36 7.11
C TYR A 120 14.27 12.28 6.44
N ASP A 121 14.72 13.38 5.84
CA ASP A 121 13.87 14.42 5.23
C ASP A 121 12.69 14.88 6.12
N GLY A 122 12.95 15.07 7.42
CA GLY A 122 11.95 15.54 8.39
C GLY A 122 10.90 14.51 8.82
N ASN A 123 10.98 13.27 8.31
CA ASN A 123 10.12 12.15 8.67
C ASN A 123 10.92 11.06 9.38
N TYR A 124 10.23 10.12 10.03
CA TYR A 124 10.88 9.05 10.79
C TYR A 124 10.59 7.69 10.16
N TYR A 125 11.62 6.88 9.96
CA TYR A 125 11.49 5.58 9.32
C TYR A 125 12.11 4.49 10.17
N THR A 126 11.48 3.31 10.21
CA THR A 126 12.17 2.10 10.63
C THR A 126 13.29 1.78 9.64
N LYS A 127 14.22 0.89 9.99
CA LYS A 127 15.31 0.50 9.07
C LYS A 127 14.78 0.03 7.71
N HIS A 128 13.70 -0.74 7.71
CA HIS A 128 13.03 -1.16 6.48
C HIS A 128 12.56 0.05 5.66
N GLY A 129 11.76 0.93 6.30
CA GLY A 129 11.21 2.11 5.65
C GLY A 129 12.28 3.07 5.13
N LEU A 130 13.39 3.22 5.85
CA LEU A 130 14.50 4.10 5.47
C LEU A 130 15.11 3.68 4.14
N TRP A 131 15.37 2.37 3.96
CA TRP A 131 15.93 1.87 2.71
C TRP A 131 15.04 2.18 1.50
N HIS A 132 13.72 2.15 1.68
CA HIS A 132 12.75 2.52 0.63
C HIS A 132 12.63 4.04 0.43
N ALA A 133 12.86 4.83 1.49
CA ALA A 133 12.79 6.28 1.46
C ALA A 133 14.00 6.93 0.78
N ILE A 134 15.18 6.30 0.86
CA ILE A 134 16.41 6.82 0.23
C ILE A 134 16.23 6.96 -1.28
N LYS A 135 16.47 8.19 -1.75
CA LYS A 135 16.48 8.58 -3.16
C LYS A 135 17.81 9.23 -3.49
N ALA A 136 18.29 8.97 -4.70
CA ALA A 136 19.45 9.68 -5.24
C ALA A 136 19.10 11.16 -5.49
N PRO A 137 20.08 12.07 -5.47
CA PRO A 137 19.88 13.48 -5.80
C PRO A 137 19.24 13.69 -7.18
N ASP A 138 18.57 14.83 -7.36
CA ASP A 138 17.82 15.16 -8.57
C ASP A 138 18.61 14.88 -9.86
N GLY A 139 17.96 14.18 -10.79
CA GLY A 139 18.53 13.80 -12.08
C GLY A 139 19.27 12.45 -12.11
N GLN A 140 19.52 11.81 -10.96
CA GLN A 140 20.13 10.48 -10.92
C GLN A 140 19.09 9.37 -10.69
N GLN A 141 19.29 8.23 -11.36
CA GLN A 141 18.52 7.03 -11.09
C GLN A 141 18.90 6.47 -9.71
N THR A 142 17.92 6.26 -8.85
CA THR A 142 18.15 5.62 -7.55
C THR A 142 18.43 4.14 -7.73
N THR A 143 19.70 3.73 -7.61
CA THR A 143 20.11 2.32 -7.73
C THR A 143 20.06 1.60 -6.39
N LYS A 144 20.04 0.26 -6.44
CA LYS A 144 20.12 -0.60 -5.24
C LYS A 144 21.43 -0.37 -4.48
N ASP A 145 22.54 -0.18 -5.19
CA ASP A 145 23.85 -0.01 -4.59
C ASP A 145 23.98 1.35 -3.89
N TYR A 146 23.43 2.41 -4.51
CA TYR A 146 23.32 3.71 -3.88
C TYR A 146 22.53 3.63 -2.56
N ARG A 147 21.34 3.01 -2.58
CA ARG A 147 20.53 2.81 -1.37
C ARG A 147 21.27 2.03 -0.30
N ASN A 148 21.99 0.96 -0.68
CA ASN A 148 22.75 0.16 0.28
C ASN A 148 23.91 0.95 0.90
N HIS A 149 24.60 1.77 0.09
CA HIS A 149 25.67 2.63 0.55
C HIS A 149 25.15 3.68 1.53
N GLU A 150 24.17 4.48 1.13
CA GLU A 150 23.55 5.52 1.97
C GLU A 150 22.94 4.93 3.24
N PHE A 151 22.21 3.82 3.14
CA PHE A 151 21.61 3.15 4.29
C PHE A 151 22.69 2.74 5.31
N ARG A 152 23.80 2.15 4.85
CA ARG A 152 24.92 1.76 5.72
C ARG A 152 25.58 2.99 6.35
N THR A 153 25.78 4.06 5.59
CA THR A 153 26.38 5.30 6.10
C THR A 153 25.52 5.92 7.19
N ILE A 154 24.21 6.07 6.95
CA ILE A 154 23.28 6.65 7.91
C ILE A 154 23.19 5.77 9.17
N THR A 155 22.93 4.48 9.03
CA THR A 155 22.72 3.58 10.19
C THR A 155 23.95 3.45 11.08
N THR A 156 25.14 3.30 10.50
CA THR A 156 26.37 3.16 11.29
C THR A 156 26.76 4.46 11.99
N SER A 157 26.47 5.63 11.38
CA SER A 157 26.69 6.93 12.01
C SER A 157 25.86 7.14 13.28
N LEU A 158 24.72 6.45 13.39
CA LEU A 158 23.80 6.49 14.53
C LEU A 158 24.11 5.41 15.58
N GLY A 159 25.18 4.63 15.40
CA GLY A 159 25.57 3.56 16.32
C GLY A 159 24.75 2.27 16.18
N LEU A 160 24.04 2.09 15.07
CA LEU A 160 23.27 0.89 14.74
C LEU A 160 24.06 -0.02 13.80
N THR A 161 23.63 -1.29 13.68
CA THR A 161 24.16 -2.14 12.59
C THR A 161 23.56 -1.74 11.25
N ALA A 162 24.26 -2.08 10.17
CA ALA A 162 23.76 -1.94 8.80
C ALA A 162 22.89 -3.13 8.35
N GLU A 163 22.36 -3.93 9.28
CA GLU A 163 21.43 -5.01 8.97
C GLU A 163 20.03 -4.45 8.68
N ARG A 164 19.44 -4.88 7.57
CA ARG A 164 18.08 -4.51 7.18
C ARG A 164 17.10 -5.47 7.82
N ASP A 165 16.11 -4.92 8.50
CA ASP A 165 14.98 -5.70 9.01
C ASP A 165 13.92 -5.85 7.92
N ASN A 166 14.12 -6.80 7.00
CA ASN A 166 13.27 -7.00 5.81
C ASN A 166 12.65 -8.40 5.77
N ARG A 167 12.62 -9.10 6.90
CA ARG A 167 12.09 -10.47 6.91
C ARG A 167 10.57 -10.43 6.89
N LEU A 168 10.00 -10.70 5.72
CA LEU A 168 8.56 -10.81 5.50
C LEU A 168 8.11 -12.26 5.57
N ILE A 169 6.88 -12.48 6.03
CA ILE A 169 6.24 -13.79 5.99
C ILE A 169 5.81 -14.06 4.54
N GLN A 170 6.29 -15.16 3.97
CA GLN A 170 5.84 -15.62 2.66
C GLN A 170 4.40 -16.13 2.78
N THR A 171 3.51 -15.58 1.96
CA THR A 171 2.07 -15.89 1.94
C THR A 171 1.71 -16.94 0.89
N GLY A 172 2.63 -17.20 -0.06
CA GLY A 172 2.44 -18.22 -1.09
C GLY A 172 3.51 -18.13 -2.18
N GLU A 173 3.17 -18.63 -3.36
CA GLU A 173 4.00 -18.52 -4.56
C GLU A 173 3.14 -18.05 -5.74
N ALA A 174 3.71 -17.19 -6.58
CA ALA A 174 3.08 -16.67 -7.77
C ALA A 174 3.93 -16.98 -9.00
N VAL A 175 3.29 -17.14 -10.16
CA VAL A 175 4.00 -17.31 -11.43
C VAL A 175 4.74 -16.02 -11.77
N LYS A 176 6.07 -16.11 -11.92
CA LYS A 176 6.91 -14.98 -12.32
C LYS A 176 6.51 -14.48 -13.69
N LYS A 177 6.38 -13.16 -13.79
CA LYS A 177 6.13 -12.46 -15.05
C LYS A 177 7.34 -11.63 -15.43
N ASP A 178 7.65 -11.57 -16.72
CA ASP A 178 8.64 -10.64 -17.26
C ASP A 178 8.11 -9.20 -17.27
N GLN A 179 8.93 -8.26 -17.74
CA GLN A 179 8.56 -6.84 -17.84
C GLN A 179 7.36 -6.58 -18.75
N ASN A 180 7.04 -7.52 -19.65
CA ASN A 180 5.90 -7.45 -20.57
C ASN A 180 4.68 -8.23 -20.04
N GLY A 181 4.74 -8.76 -18.82
CA GLY A 181 3.65 -9.53 -18.21
C GLY A 181 3.55 -10.98 -18.69
N LYS A 182 4.50 -11.49 -19.48
CA LYS A 182 4.52 -12.88 -19.95
C LYS A 182 5.09 -13.81 -18.87
N THR A 183 4.54 -15.02 -18.78
CA THR A 183 5.07 -16.05 -17.85
C THR A 183 6.52 -16.36 -18.18
N VAL A 184 7.38 -16.27 -17.18
CA VAL A 184 8.77 -16.73 -17.26
C VAL A 184 8.76 -18.23 -17.03
N PHE A 185 9.41 -18.98 -17.93
CA PHE A 185 9.59 -20.41 -17.79
C PHE A 185 11.06 -20.70 -17.47
N LYS A 186 11.27 -21.64 -16.56
CA LYS A 186 12.57 -22.21 -16.25
C LYS A 186 12.42 -23.73 -16.31
N ASP A 187 13.26 -24.39 -17.10
CA ASP A 187 13.23 -25.84 -17.30
C ASP A 187 11.87 -26.38 -17.77
N GLY A 188 11.19 -25.63 -18.66
CA GLY A 188 9.89 -26.00 -19.22
C GLY A 188 8.70 -25.85 -18.26
N LYS A 189 8.92 -25.37 -17.02
CA LYS A 189 7.87 -25.09 -16.04
C LYS A 189 7.78 -23.59 -15.74
N PRO A 190 6.59 -23.05 -15.40
CA PRO A 190 6.49 -21.68 -14.92
C PRO A 190 7.41 -21.46 -13.72
N GLU A 191 8.27 -20.45 -13.79
CA GLU A 191 9.09 -20.06 -12.65
C GLU A 191 8.18 -19.49 -11.56
N MET A 192 8.21 -20.09 -10.38
CA MET A 192 7.45 -19.61 -9.23
C MET A 192 8.31 -18.64 -8.42
N VAL A 193 7.72 -17.55 -7.96
CA VAL A 193 8.36 -16.57 -7.06
C VAL A 193 7.55 -16.44 -5.77
N PRO A 194 8.22 -16.29 -4.61
CA PRO A 194 7.54 -16.06 -3.35
C PRO A 194 6.60 -14.84 -3.41
N GLN A 195 5.39 -15.00 -2.88
CA GLN A 195 4.43 -13.93 -2.66
C GLN A 195 4.49 -13.50 -1.19
N TYR A 196 4.49 -12.20 -0.96
CA TYR A 196 4.56 -11.60 0.39
C TYR A 196 3.42 -10.63 0.69
N ARG A 197 2.73 -10.15 -0.35
CA ARG A 197 1.58 -9.26 -0.20
C ARG A 197 0.41 -10.05 0.36
N LEU A 198 -0.26 -9.49 1.35
CA LEU A 198 -1.48 -10.04 1.94
C LEU A 198 -2.70 -9.51 1.18
N ASP A 199 -3.73 -10.33 1.05
CA ASP A 199 -5.00 -9.98 0.39
C ASP A 199 -6.19 -10.29 1.30
N GLY A 200 -7.29 -9.55 1.13
CA GLY A 200 -8.55 -9.77 1.85
C GLY A 200 -8.42 -9.67 3.37
N GLU A 201 -9.01 -10.64 4.08
CA GLU A 201 -9.01 -10.70 5.55
C GLU A 201 -7.60 -10.90 6.13
N ASN A 202 -6.64 -11.45 5.38
CA ASN A 202 -5.26 -11.64 5.85
C ASN A 202 -4.52 -10.31 6.05
N GLN A 203 -5.02 -9.21 5.47
CA GLN A 203 -4.51 -7.87 5.72
C GLN A 203 -4.89 -7.35 7.11
N ILE A 204 -5.88 -7.95 7.78
CA ILE A 204 -6.36 -7.51 9.08
C ILE A 204 -5.55 -8.22 10.17
N TYR A 205 -5.01 -7.45 11.11
CA TYR A 205 -4.32 -7.96 12.28
C TYR A 205 -4.73 -7.18 13.53
N ASN A 206 -4.63 -7.81 14.69
CA ASN A 206 -5.05 -7.21 15.96
C ASN A 206 -3.85 -6.56 16.66
N THR A 207 -4.04 -5.30 17.05
CA THR A 207 -3.13 -4.56 17.93
C THR A 207 -3.81 -4.35 19.29
N ALA A 208 -3.07 -3.83 20.28
CA ALA A 208 -3.67 -3.42 21.55
C ALA A 208 -4.79 -2.37 21.40
N ALA A 209 -4.75 -1.57 20.32
CA ALA A 209 -5.74 -0.56 19.97
C ALA A 209 -6.81 -1.06 18.98
N GLY A 210 -6.95 -2.39 18.84
CA GLY A 210 -7.92 -3.04 17.95
C GLY A 210 -7.36 -3.43 16.60
N ALA A 211 -8.26 -3.77 15.68
CA ALA A 211 -7.90 -4.25 14.35
C ALA A 211 -7.25 -3.15 13.50
N ARG A 212 -6.20 -3.51 12.76
CA ARG A 212 -5.47 -2.65 11.82
C ARG A 212 -5.26 -3.39 10.50
N ARG A 213 -4.97 -2.63 9.45
CA ARG A 213 -4.63 -3.18 8.13
C ARG A 213 -3.13 -3.11 7.86
N ARG A 214 -2.58 -4.18 7.29
CA ARG A 214 -1.20 -4.29 6.83
C ARG A 214 -1.17 -4.87 5.41
N GLU A 215 -0.21 -4.41 4.61
CA GLU A 215 -0.02 -4.91 3.24
C GLU A 215 0.95 -6.10 3.20
N PHE A 216 1.88 -6.15 4.15
CA PHE A 216 2.87 -7.19 4.33
C PHE A 216 2.90 -7.57 5.81
N ALA A 217 3.15 -8.84 6.11
CA ALA A 217 3.41 -9.29 7.48
C ALA A 217 4.92 -9.42 7.68
N HIS A 218 5.44 -8.82 8.75
CA HIS A 218 6.85 -8.94 9.12
C HIS A 218 7.05 -10.11 10.09
N MET A 219 8.20 -10.78 10.00
CA MET A 219 8.59 -11.80 10.98
C MET A 219 8.83 -11.20 12.36
N ASP A 220 9.27 -9.95 12.41
CA ASP A 220 9.52 -9.19 13.64
C ASP A 220 8.62 -7.94 13.69
N PRO A 221 7.35 -8.05 14.14
CA PRO A 221 6.37 -6.96 14.14
C PRO A 221 6.78 -5.74 14.99
N LYS A 222 7.55 -5.97 16.06
CA LYS A 222 8.06 -4.90 16.95
C LYS A 222 9.07 -4.00 16.24
N THR A 223 10.13 -4.58 15.65
CA THR A 223 11.26 -3.82 15.08
C THR A 223 10.95 -3.24 13.70
N SER A 224 10.08 -3.90 12.94
CA SER A 224 9.52 -3.38 11.69
C SER A 224 8.59 -2.17 11.90
N GLY A 225 8.14 -1.94 13.15
CA GLY A 225 7.19 -0.89 13.51
C GLY A 225 5.74 -1.28 13.23
N GLU A 226 5.44 -2.53 12.90
CA GLU A 226 4.08 -3.00 12.67
C GLU A 226 3.21 -2.79 13.91
N GLU A 227 3.70 -3.10 15.11
CA GLU A 227 3.01 -2.90 16.39
C GLU A 227 3.12 -1.47 16.95
N ALA A 228 3.88 -0.59 16.29
CA ALA A 228 4.06 0.80 16.74
C ALA A 228 2.73 1.58 16.68
N PRO A 229 2.56 2.63 17.51
CA PRO A 229 1.33 3.41 17.56
C PRO A 229 1.02 4.13 16.23
N ASP A 230 -0.23 4.52 16.01
CA ASP A 230 -0.65 5.17 14.76
C ASP A 230 -0.11 6.60 14.60
N ILE A 231 0.02 7.31 15.73
CA ILE A 231 0.38 8.73 15.79
C ILE A 231 1.66 8.88 16.61
N LEU A 232 2.57 9.73 16.12
CA LEU A 232 3.71 10.24 16.87
C LEU A 232 3.50 11.74 17.10
N HIS A 233 3.61 12.18 18.34
CA HIS A 233 3.37 13.56 18.78
C HIS A 233 4.57 14.07 19.56
N ARG A 234 5.13 15.19 19.11
CA ARG A 234 6.08 15.98 19.88
C ARG A 234 5.31 17.04 20.65
N ARG A 235 5.30 16.89 21.98
CA ARG A 235 4.69 17.82 22.92
C ARG A 235 5.46 19.14 22.97
N SER A 236 4.83 20.17 23.52
CA SER A 236 5.44 21.50 23.72
C SER A 236 6.63 21.49 24.69
N ASP A 237 6.70 20.50 25.60
CA ASP A 237 7.85 20.28 26.49
C ASP A 237 9.02 19.54 25.81
N GLY A 238 8.89 19.23 24.51
CA GLY A 238 9.90 18.54 23.71
C GLY A 238 9.89 17.01 23.84
N LYS A 239 9.06 16.43 24.72
CA LYS A 239 8.91 14.97 24.83
C LYS A 239 8.15 14.43 23.63
N ILE A 240 8.51 13.22 23.21
CA ILE A 240 7.89 12.56 22.06
C ILE A 240 7.10 11.34 22.55
N LYS A 241 5.82 11.33 22.23
CA LYS A 241 4.86 10.29 22.58
C LYS A 241 4.32 9.65 21.32
N GLY A 242 4.02 8.37 21.38
CA GLY A 242 3.20 7.73 20.37
C GLY A 242 1.96 7.11 20.99
N PHE A 243 0.86 7.16 20.26
CA PHE A 243 -0.41 6.55 20.65
C PHE A 243 -1.22 6.14 19.41
N SER A 244 -2.07 5.15 19.59
CA SER A 244 -2.98 4.67 18.57
C SER A 244 -4.34 5.37 18.68
N ARG A 245 -4.99 5.56 17.52
CA ARG A 245 -6.39 5.99 17.47
C ARG A 245 -7.28 4.89 18.04
N LEU A 246 -8.37 5.26 18.69
CA LEU A 246 -9.44 4.35 19.10
C LEU A 246 -10.75 4.78 18.45
N PRO A 247 -11.69 3.85 18.21
CA PRO A 247 -13.05 4.25 17.84
C PRO A 247 -13.67 5.11 18.94
N ASN A 248 -14.31 6.22 18.59
CA ASN A 248 -14.94 7.16 19.54
C ASN A 248 -13.94 7.87 20.48
N ASP A 249 -12.71 8.14 20.01
CA ASP A 249 -11.68 8.88 20.74
C ASP A 249 -11.82 10.42 20.67
N GLY A 250 -12.87 10.92 20.01
CA GLY A 250 -13.19 12.35 19.90
C GLY A 250 -12.53 13.05 18.72
N TYR A 251 -11.74 12.32 17.91
CA TYR A 251 -11.09 12.85 16.72
C TYR A 251 -11.76 12.39 15.40
N GLU A 252 -12.98 11.86 15.45
CA GLU A 252 -13.70 11.33 14.27
C GLU A 252 -14.05 12.45 13.28
N THR A 253 -14.48 13.59 13.83
CA THR A 253 -14.93 14.75 13.05
C THR A 253 -13.81 15.72 12.72
N LEU A 254 -12.63 15.56 13.33
CA LEU A 254 -11.51 16.47 13.17
C LEU A 254 -10.66 16.13 11.95
N SER A 255 -10.11 17.16 11.30
CA SER A 255 -9.03 16.99 10.34
C SER A 255 -7.71 16.68 11.05
N ALA A 256 -6.73 16.13 10.33
CA ALA A 256 -5.40 15.90 10.92
C ALA A 256 -4.76 17.20 11.43
N SER A 257 -4.95 18.32 10.74
CA SER A 257 -4.44 19.62 11.16
C SER A 257 -5.17 20.17 12.39
N GLN A 258 -6.48 19.93 12.52
CA GLN A 258 -7.23 20.27 13.73
C GLN A 258 -6.76 19.44 14.94
N MET A 259 -6.51 18.14 14.74
CA MET A 259 -5.92 17.27 15.77
C MET A 259 -4.51 17.73 16.19
N GLU A 260 -3.65 18.12 15.24
CA GLU A 260 -2.32 18.65 15.56
C GLU A 260 -2.39 19.95 16.36
N ALA A 261 -3.32 20.85 16.00
CA ALA A 261 -3.55 22.09 16.73
C ALA A 261 -4.07 21.84 18.16
N ASP A 262 -4.99 20.89 18.32
CA ASP A 262 -5.59 20.51 19.61
C ASP A 262 -4.57 19.88 20.56
N LEU A 263 -3.80 18.89 20.08
CA LEU A 263 -2.70 18.28 20.85
C LEU A 263 -1.61 19.31 21.21
N GLY A 264 -1.40 20.27 20.30
CA GLY A 264 -0.39 21.30 20.36
C GLY A 264 1.03 20.73 20.26
N GLY A 265 1.77 21.14 19.24
CA GLY A 265 3.10 20.63 18.93
C GLY A 265 3.19 20.16 17.49
N GLN A 266 3.97 19.10 17.23
CA GLN A 266 4.12 18.53 15.90
C GLN A 266 3.65 17.08 15.87
N VAL A 267 2.89 16.73 14.83
CA VAL A 267 2.33 15.39 14.63
C VAL A 267 2.91 14.73 13.39
N TRP A 268 3.19 13.44 13.52
CA TRP A 268 3.44 12.56 12.39
C TRP A 268 2.47 11.38 12.42
N LEU A 269 2.04 10.96 11.23
CA LEU A 269 1.11 9.86 11.03
C LEU A 269 1.83 8.65 10.42
N LYS A 270 1.65 7.48 11.03
CA LYS A 270 2.23 6.20 10.60
C LYS A 270 1.73 5.79 9.21
N SER A 271 2.64 5.53 8.30
CA SER A 271 2.35 5.02 6.96
C SER A 271 2.15 3.50 6.95
N LYS A 272 1.73 2.94 5.81
CA LYS A 272 1.64 1.48 5.60
C LYS A 272 2.99 0.76 5.69
N LEU A 273 4.09 1.48 5.47
CA LEU A 273 5.46 0.99 5.66
C LEU A 273 5.98 1.28 7.08
N HIS A 274 5.08 1.61 8.00
CA HIS A 274 5.33 1.81 9.44
C HIS A 274 6.26 2.98 9.81
N GLY A 275 6.71 3.78 8.84
CA GLY A 275 7.37 5.09 9.07
C GLY A 275 6.35 6.19 9.37
N TYR A 276 6.73 7.17 10.18
CA TYR A 276 5.93 8.34 10.54
C TYR A 276 6.23 9.54 9.65
N GLN A 277 5.19 10.11 9.05
CA GLN A 277 5.30 11.25 8.13
C GLN A 277 4.55 12.46 8.68
N THR A 278 5.13 13.67 8.55
CA THR A 278 4.44 14.91 8.97
C THR A 278 3.17 15.12 8.15
N ILE A 279 2.19 15.83 8.73
CA ILE A 279 0.99 16.25 8.02
C ILE A 279 1.37 17.01 6.76
N ASN A 280 2.19 18.05 6.87
CA ASN A 280 2.63 18.84 5.71
C ASN A 280 3.31 18.00 4.61
N TYR A 281 4.15 17.03 4.98
CA TYR A 281 4.76 16.13 4.01
C TYR A 281 3.71 15.28 3.29
N ILE A 282 2.75 14.73 4.02
CA ILE A 282 1.66 13.93 3.43
C ILE A 282 0.84 14.82 2.48
N GLU A 283 0.44 16.00 2.92
CA GLU A 283 -0.39 16.94 2.14
C GLU A 283 0.33 17.42 0.87
N SER A 284 1.62 17.73 0.94
CA SER A 284 2.43 18.18 -0.21
C SER A 284 2.79 17.06 -1.19
N THR A 285 2.98 15.83 -0.71
CA THR A 285 3.39 14.70 -1.58
C THR A 285 2.22 13.88 -2.09
N GLN A 286 1.11 13.85 -1.35
CA GLN A 286 -0.07 13.04 -1.63
C GLN A 286 -1.31 13.90 -1.86
N GLY A 287 -1.24 15.23 -1.76
CA GLY A 287 -2.37 16.12 -2.04
C GLY A 287 -3.22 16.44 -0.81
N LYS A 288 -4.16 17.37 -1.01
CA LYS A 288 -4.97 17.96 0.06
C LYS A 288 -5.83 16.90 0.77
N ASP A 289 -5.97 17.05 2.08
CA ASP A 289 -6.75 16.25 3.04
C ASP A 289 -6.27 14.79 3.23
N GLN A 290 -5.15 14.38 2.61
CA GLN A 290 -4.64 13.01 2.72
C GLN A 290 -4.17 12.62 4.12
N ALA A 291 -3.67 13.56 4.91
CA ALA A 291 -3.33 13.29 6.30
C ALA A 291 -4.59 12.96 7.10
N THR A 292 -5.70 13.67 6.84
CA THR A 292 -7.00 13.38 7.45
C THR A 292 -7.53 12.01 7.05
N HIS A 293 -7.40 11.63 5.78
CA HIS A 293 -7.81 10.29 5.34
C HIS A 293 -7.01 9.18 6.00
N ARG A 294 -5.68 9.36 6.10
CA ARG A 294 -4.81 8.43 6.81
C ARG A 294 -5.16 8.32 8.29
N LEU A 295 -5.49 9.44 8.92
CA LEU A 295 -5.89 9.45 10.33
C LEU A 295 -7.16 8.61 10.57
N ARG A 296 -8.17 8.75 9.71
CA ARG A 296 -9.43 7.98 9.77
C ARG A 296 -9.23 6.49 9.45
N ASP A 297 -8.28 6.19 8.56
CA ASP A 297 -7.97 4.81 8.17
C ASP A 297 -7.54 3.91 9.34
N TYR A 298 -6.94 4.47 10.40
CA TYR A 298 -6.44 3.68 11.51
C TYR A 298 -7.53 2.92 12.26
N VAL A 299 -8.71 3.52 12.40
CA VAL A 299 -9.83 2.93 13.14
C VAL A 299 -10.94 2.43 12.22
N GLY A 300 -10.67 2.41 10.92
CA GLY A 300 -11.68 2.05 9.93
C GLY A 300 -12.89 2.98 9.97
N GLU A 301 -12.71 4.20 10.47
CA GLU A 301 -13.71 5.25 10.31
C GLU A 301 -14.00 5.37 8.82
N GLU A 302 -15.29 5.43 8.50
CA GLU A 302 -15.71 5.63 7.12
C GLU A 302 -14.96 6.83 6.57
N ARG A 303 -14.06 6.56 5.63
CA ARG A 303 -13.51 7.59 4.78
C ARG A 303 -14.71 8.37 4.25
N GLY A 304 -14.66 9.70 4.26
CA GLY A 304 -15.67 10.50 3.56
C GLY A 304 -15.83 10.09 2.08
N TYR A 305 -14.89 9.31 1.54
CA TYR A 305 -15.05 8.59 0.29
C TYR A 305 -16.22 7.60 0.34
N ASN A 306 -17.27 7.91 -0.44
CA ASN A 306 -18.41 7.04 -0.78
C ASN A 306 -19.62 7.01 0.16
N ARG A 307 -19.73 7.88 1.16
CA ARG A 307 -21.02 8.02 1.88
C ARG A 307 -22.19 8.37 0.97
N ASN A 308 -21.91 9.00 -0.18
CA ASN A 308 -22.94 9.44 -1.12
C ASN A 308 -23.17 8.50 -2.31
N THR A 309 -22.35 7.45 -2.51
CA THR A 309 -22.54 6.50 -3.63
C THR A 309 -23.35 5.28 -3.19
N HIS A 310 -24.00 4.61 -4.13
CA HIS A 310 -24.80 3.41 -3.85
C HIS A 310 -23.90 2.18 -3.69
N SER A 311 -24.39 1.17 -2.97
CA SER A 311 -23.63 -0.07 -2.71
C SER A 311 -23.59 -1.03 -3.90
N ALA A 312 -24.44 -0.85 -4.92
CA ALA A 312 -24.38 -1.63 -6.16
C ALA A 312 -24.96 -0.86 -7.36
N TYR A 313 -24.35 -1.06 -8.51
CA TYR A 313 -24.73 -0.45 -9.78
C TYR A 313 -24.87 -1.47 -10.91
N VAL A 314 -25.74 -1.18 -11.88
CA VAL A 314 -25.89 -1.93 -13.14
C VAL A 314 -25.70 -1.01 -14.34
N LYS A 315 -24.95 -1.48 -15.34
CA LYS A 315 -24.67 -0.75 -16.58
C LYS A 315 -25.86 -0.79 -17.53
N ILE A 316 -26.27 0.39 -17.98
CA ILE A 316 -27.19 0.62 -19.08
C ILE A 316 -26.50 1.61 -20.02
N ASP A 317 -26.16 1.15 -21.22
CA ASP A 317 -25.35 1.89 -22.19
C ASP A 317 -24.02 2.36 -21.59
N THR A 318 -23.72 3.66 -21.51
CA THR A 318 -22.46 4.20 -20.96
C THR A 318 -22.56 4.62 -19.49
N THR A 319 -23.69 4.33 -18.83
CA THR A 319 -23.95 4.79 -17.45
C THR A 319 -24.30 3.61 -16.54
N TYR A 320 -23.77 3.66 -15.33
CA TYR A 320 -24.05 2.74 -14.25
C TYR A 320 -25.08 3.39 -13.31
N PHE A 321 -26.24 2.77 -13.21
CA PHE A 321 -27.36 3.22 -12.38
C PHE A 321 -27.46 2.39 -11.10
N PRO A 322 -27.91 2.99 -9.98
CA PRO A 322 -28.15 2.25 -8.74
C PRO A 322 -29.14 1.10 -8.96
N ILE A 323 -28.76 -0.11 -8.55
CA ILE A 323 -29.56 -1.31 -8.83
C ILE A 323 -30.95 -1.24 -8.19
N ASN A 324 -31.02 -0.81 -6.94
CA ASN A 324 -32.28 -0.64 -6.21
C ASN A 324 -33.27 0.26 -6.95
N GLU A 325 -32.80 1.35 -7.57
CA GLU A 325 -33.62 2.28 -8.35
C GLU A 325 -34.09 1.62 -9.66
N VAL A 326 -33.18 0.99 -10.41
CA VAL A 326 -33.53 0.30 -11.66
C VAL A 326 -34.55 -0.80 -11.40
N VAL A 327 -34.36 -1.60 -10.35
CA VAL A 327 -35.28 -2.70 -9.99
C VAL A 327 -36.65 -2.18 -9.52
N LYS A 328 -36.69 -1.04 -8.84
CA LYS A 328 -37.93 -0.46 -8.30
C LYS A 328 -38.72 0.28 -9.37
N GLU A 329 -38.06 1.15 -10.13
CA GLU A 329 -38.69 2.08 -11.06
C GLU A 329 -38.83 1.49 -12.48
N LEU A 330 -37.95 0.55 -12.86
CA LEU A 330 -37.93 -0.09 -14.17
C LEU A 330 -37.90 -1.64 -14.08
N PRO A 331 -38.86 -2.28 -13.37
CA PRO A 331 -38.83 -3.72 -13.10
C PRO A 331 -38.88 -4.59 -14.37
N ASP A 332 -39.43 -4.05 -15.47
CA ASP A 332 -39.53 -4.74 -16.74
C ASP A 332 -38.32 -4.57 -17.67
N ASP A 333 -37.37 -3.71 -17.30
CA ASP A 333 -36.16 -3.48 -18.09
C ASP A 333 -35.27 -4.73 -18.16
N ALA A 334 -34.55 -4.88 -19.26
CA ALA A 334 -33.61 -5.98 -19.45
C ALA A 334 -32.52 -5.98 -18.36
N ALA A 335 -32.09 -4.80 -17.90
CA ALA A 335 -31.14 -4.67 -16.80
C ALA A 335 -31.70 -5.18 -15.46
N ALA A 336 -32.93 -4.79 -15.10
CA ALA A 336 -33.59 -5.28 -13.88
C ALA A 336 -33.77 -6.80 -13.92
N LYS A 337 -34.23 -7.33 -15.05
CA LYS A 337 -34.38 -8.77 -15.28
C LYS A 337 -33.04 -9.52 -15.24
N ALA A 338 -31.96 -8.93 -15.75
CA ALA A 338 -30.62 -9.51 -15.70
C ALA A 338 -30.08 -9.62 -14.26
N VAL A 339 -30.27 -8.56 -13.45
CA VAL A 339 -29.84 -8.53 -12.05
C VAL A 339 -30.55 -9.58 -11.20
N GLN A 340 -31.87 -9.71 -11.37
CA GLN A 340 -32.72 -10.63 -10.60
C GLN A 340 -32.72 -12.06 -11.14
N GLY A 341 -32.45 -12.22 -12.44
CA GLY A 341 -32.46 -13.48 -13.16
C GLY A 341 -31.26 -14.38 -12.84
N LYS A 342 -31.23 -15.56 -13.46
CA LYS A 342 -30.07 -16.45 -13.37
C LYS A 342 -28.89 -15.83 -14.15
N PRO A 343 -27.66 -15.91 -13.61
CA PRO A 343 -26.49 -15.39 -14.29
C PRO A 343 -26.27 -16.11 -15.64
N SER A 344 -25.94 -15.33 -16.67
CA SER A 344 -25.66 -15.84 -18.01
C SER A 344 -24.78 -14.87 -18.79
N MET A 345 -24.15 -15.35 -19.86
CA MET A 345 -23.35 -14.48 -20.76
C MET A 345 -24.19 -13.37 -21.40
N TYR A 346 -25.50 -13.60 -21.63
CA TYR A 346 -26.42 -12.58 -22.14
C TYR A 346 -26.75 -11.55 -21.06
N ALA A 347 -27.00 -11.98 -19.82
CA ALA A 347 -27.26 -11.05 -18.71
C ALA A 347 -26.04 -10.19 -18.37
N MET A 348 -24.82 -10.67 -18.66
CA MET A 348 -23.58 -9.90 -18.51
C MET A 348 -23.48 -8.67 -19.42
N GLU A 349 -24.35 -8.51 -20.41
CA GLU A 349 -24.47 -7.23 -21.15
C GLU A 349 -24.85 -6.07 -20.22
N HIS A 350 -25.57 -6.38 -19.13
CA HIS A 350 -25.92 -5.45 -18.06
C HIS A 350 -24.98 -5.65 -16.88
N ARG A 351 -23.74 -5.22 -17.07
CA ARG A 351 -22.66 -5.41 -16.11
C ARG A 351 -23.02 -4.86 -14.74
N MET A 352 -22.77 -5.63 -13.69
CA MET A 352 -22.93 -5.18 -12.31
C MET A 352 -21.59 -4.92 -11.66
N ILE A 353 -21.54 -3.89 -10.83
CA ILE A 353 -20.43 -3.63 -9.94
C ILE A 353 -20.97 -3.39 -8.52
N ILE A 354 -20.28 -3.95 -7.55
CA ILE A 354 -20.66 -3.91 -6.14
C ILE A 354 -19.56 -3.23 -5.35
N ARG A 355 -19.96 -2.33 -4.46
CA ARG A 355 -19.03 -1.65 -3.57
C ARG A 355 -18.50 -2.65 -2.56
N MET A 356 -17.18 -2.75 -2.50
CA MET A 356 -16.44 -3.51 -1.51
C MET A 356 -16.66 -2.90 -0.09
N PRO A 357 -16.53 -3.69 0.99
CA PRO A 357 -16.82 -3.20 2.35
C PRO A 357 -15.94 -2.04 2.80
N GLU A 358 -14.74 -1.88 2.24
CA GLU A 358 -13.87 -0.72 2.48
C GLU A 358 -14.35 0.59 1.83
N GLY A 359 -15.43 0.54 1.05
CA GLY A 359 -16.11 1.70 0.49
C GLY A 359 -15.49 2.27 -0.79
N ASN A 360 -14.18 2.14 -1.02
CA ASN A 360 -13.49 2.87 -2.12
C ASN A 360 -13.40 2.14 -3.45
N THR A 361 -13.83 0.89 -3.46
CA THR A 361 -13.60 -0.01 -4.58
C THR A 361 -14.93 -0.61 -4.99
N PHE A 362 -15.20 -0.62 -6.29
CA PHE A 362 -16.25 -1.38 -6.92
C PHE A 362 -15.62 -2.59 -7.61
N ALA A 363 -16.20 -3.76 -7.41
CA ALA A 363 -15.73 -5.00 -8.05
C ALA A 363 -16.90 -5.82 -8.58
N THR A 364 -16.61 -6.82 -9.42
CA THR A 364 -17.63 -7.73 -9.94
C THR A 364 -18.24 -8.61 -8.83
N PRO A 365 -19.50 -9.07 -8.99
CA PRO A 365 -20.18 -9.90 -7.99
C PRO A 365 -19.38 -11.14 -7.54
N ASP A 366 -18.71 -11.83 -8.45
CA ASP A 366 -17.91 -13.02 -8.17
C ASP A 366 -16.66 -12.70 -7.34
N PHE A 367 -16.02 -11.56 -7.61
CA PHE A 367 -14.88 -11.08 -6.84
C PHE A 367 -15.29 -10.76 -5.40
N VAL A 368 -16.37 -9.99 -5.23
CA VAL A 368 -16.88 -9.62 -3.89
C VAL A 368 -17.35 -10.86 -3.13
N ALA A 369 -18.05 -11.78 -3.78
CA ALA A 369 -18.52 -13.01 -3.14
C ALA A 369 -17.37 -13.92 -2.67
N SER A 370 -16.26 -13.94 -3.42
CA SER A 370 -15.09 -14.77 -3.08
C SER A 370 -14.27 -14.19 -1.93
N HIS A 371 -14.16 -12.87 -1.82
CA HIS A 371 -13.32 -12.20 -0.81
C HIS A 371 -14.10 -11.71 0.41
N HIS A 372 -15.40 -11.40 0.26
CA HIS A 372 -16.26 -10.85 1.30
C HIS A 372 -17.68 -11.45 1.25
N PRO A 373 -17.84 -12.76 1.51
CA PRO A 373 -19.09 -13.49 1.28
C PRO A 373 -20.28 -12.96 2.09
N GLU A 374 -20.08 -12.57 3.34
CA GLU A 374 -21.15 -12.03 4.19
C GLU A 374 -21.59 -10.62 3.76
N HIS A 375 -20.63 -9.80 3.32
CA HIS A 375 -20.93 -8.49 2.74
C HIS A 375 -21.74 -8.64 1.45
N PHE A 376 -21.30 -9.53 0.55
CA PHE A 376 -22.00 -9.81 -0.69
C PHE A 376 -23.45 -10.26 -0.45
N LYS A 377 -23.70 -11.18 0.50
CA LYS A 377 -25.05 -11.61 0.87
C LYS A 377 -25.95 -10.45 1.32
N ARG A 378 -25.41 -9.51 2.11
CA ARG A 378 -26.15 -8.31 2.54
C ARG A 378 -26.53 -7.43 1.35
N VAL A 379 -25.56 -7.12 0.49
CA VAL A 379 -25.81 -6.30 -0.72
C VAL A 379 -26.83 -6.97 -1.63
N CYS A 380 -26.75 -8.29 -1.84
CA CYS A 380 -27.74 -9.01 -2.63
C CYS A 380 -29.16 -8.91 -2.04
N LYS A 381 -29.29 -8.98 -0.72
CA LYS A 381 -30.58 -8.84 -0.04
C LYS A 381 -31.13 -7.41 -0.17
N GLU A 382 -30.28 -6.41 0.00
CA GLU A 382 -30.61 -4.98 -0.11
C GLU A 382 -31.09 -4.61 -1.53
N HIS A 383 -30.36 -5.07 -2.54
CA HIS A 383 -30.58 -4.70 -3.95
C HIS A 383 -31.39 -5.72 -4.76
N ARG A 384 -31.88 -6.79 -4.12
CA ARG A 384 -32.57 -7.91 -4.76
C ARG A 384 -31.76 -8.57 -5.89
N ILE A 385 -30.44 -8.62 -5.75
CA ILE A 385 -29.53 -9.28 -6.71
C ILE A 385 -29.60 -10.79 -6.50
N ASN A 386 -29.64 -11.57 -7.57
CA ASN A 386 -29.54 -13.03 -7.47
C ASN A 386 -28.16 -13.45 -6.97
N GLN A 387 -28.10 -14.12 -5.81
CA GLN A 387 -26.83 -14.54 -5.19
C GLN A 387 -26.00 -15.51 -6.06
N GLN A 388 -26.61 -16.17 -7.06
CA GLN A 388 -25.88 -17.03 -7.99
C GLN A 388 -24.83 -16.26 -8.81
N TRP A 389 -24.98 -14.95 -8.96
CA TRP A 389 -23.97 -14.09 -9.57
C TRP A 389 -22.60 -14.17 -8.88
N GLY A 390 -22.57 -14.40 -7.56
CA GLY A 390 -21.31 -14.57 -6.82
C GLY A 390 -20.52 -15.83 -7.16
N LYS A 391 -21.14 -16.79 -7.87
CA LYS A 391 -20.50 -18.05 -8.31
C LYS A 391 -20.30 -18.11 -9.82
N PHE A 392 -20.83 -17.14 -10.55
CA PHE A 392 -20.78 -17.13 -12.00
C PHE A 392 -19.41 -16.67 -12.48
N LYS A 393 -18.71 -17.55 -13.20
CA LYS A 393 -17.43 -17.23 -13.82
C LYS A 393 -17.68 -16.97 -15.32
N PRO A 394 -17.64 -15.72 -15.78
CA PRO A 394 -17.82 -15.43 -17.20
C PRO A 394 -16.67 -15.99 -18.02
N ASP A 395 -16.97 -16.42 -19.25
CA ASP A 395 -15.95 -16.76 -20.24
C ASP A 395 -15.35 -15.46 -20.80
N TRP A 396 -14.31 -14.98 -20.14
CA TRP A 396 -13.66 -13.72 -20.46
C TRP A 396 -13.16 -13.65 -21.90
N ASN A 397 -12.72 -14.78 -22.47
CA ASN A 397 -12.21 -14.85 -23.84
C ASN A 397 -13.29 -14.49 -24.87
N LYS A 398 -14.54 -14.88 -24.62
CA LYS A 398 -15.69 -14.55 -25.50
C LYS A 398 -16.20 -13.13 -25.35
N MET A 399 -15.72 -12.41 -24.34
CA MET A 399 -16.14 -11.04 -24.06
C MET A 399 -15.00 -10.03 -24.23
N LEU A 400 -13.84 -10.46 -24.72
CA LEU A 400 -12.63 -9.63 -24.85
C LEU A 400 -12.88 -8.35 -25.64
N ASP A 401 -13.64 -8.42 -26.73
CA ASP A 401 -13.92 -7.25 -27.59
C ASP A 401 -14.95 -6.31 -26.96
N LYS A 402 -15.92 -6.86 -26.23
CA LYS A 402 -17.03 -6.09 -25.62
C LYS A 402 -16.64 -5.41 -24.30
N TYR A 403 -15.70 -5.98 -23.53
CA TYR A 403 -15.17 -5.35 -22.31
C TYR A 403 -13.90 -4.53 -22.55
N ALA A 404 -13.15 -4.77 -23.63
CA ALA A 404 -12.05 -3.88 -24.00
C ALA A 404 -12.51 -2.47 -24.37
N SER A 405 -13.80 -2.30 -24.73
CA SER A 405 -14.43 -1.00 -25.00
C SER A 405 -14.97 -0.30 -23.76
N ASP A 406 -15.05 -0.96 -22.59
CA ASP A 406 -15.51 -0.29 -21.37
C ASP A 406 -14.49 0.78 -20.95
N SER A 407 -14.99 1.95 -20.55
CA SER A 407 -14.09 3.02 -20.11
C SER A 407 -13.33 2.58 -18.86
N ARG A 408 -12.04 2.89 -18.84
CA ARG A 408 -11.19 2.68 -17.67
C ARG A 408 -11.41 3.73 -16.59
N VAL A 409 -12.19 4.77 -16.87
CA VAL A 409 -12.49 5.84 -15.92
C VAL A 409 -14.00 6.00 -15.82
N LEU A 410 -14.53 5.93 -14.59
CA LEU A 410 -15.90 6.28 -14.29
C LEU A 410 -15.94 7.56 -13.47
N VAL A 411 -16.93 8.41 -13.70
CA VAL A 411 -17.12 9.65 -12.94
C VAL A 411 -18.51 9.66 -12.33
N GLU A 412 -18.60 9.97 -11.05
CA GLU A 412 -19.86 10.13 -10.34
C GLU A 412 -20.53 11.45 -10.74
N VAL A 413 -21.75 11.33 -11.28
CA VAL A 413 -22.58 12.46 -11.71
C VAL A 413 -24.00 12.22 -11.21
N GLY A 414 -24.41 13.00 -10.21
CA GLY A 414 -25.77 12.96 -9.67
C GLY A 414 -26.19 11.58 -9.15
N GLY A 415 -25.31 10.89 -8.41
CA GLY A 415 -25.59 9.55 -7.86
C GLY A 415 -25.34 8.37 -8.82
N THR A 416 -25.18 8.63 -10.12
CA THR A 416 -24.81 7.61 -11.14
C THR A 416 -23.32 7.62 -11.43
N LEU A 417 -22.79 6.53 -12.01
CA LEU A 417 -21.40 6.51 -12.50
C LEU A 417 -21.38 6.49 -14.03
N VAL A 418 -20.78 7.49 -14.66
CA VAL A 418 -20.76 7.69 -16.11
C VAL A 418 -19.36 7.36 -16.64
N GLU A 419 -19.29 6.65 -17.76
CA GLU A 419 -18.02 6.43 -18.45
C GLU A 419 -17.41 7.76 -18.92
N ALA A 420 -16.17 8.05 -18.52
CA ALA A 420 -15.53 9.35 -18.75
C ALA A 420 -15.48 9.75 -20.23
N ASP A 421 -15.35 8.77 -21.12
CA ASP A 421 -15.33 9.00 -22.58
C ASP A 421 -16.64 9.54 -23.14
N SER A 422 -17.74 9.36 -22.41
CA SER A 422 -19.10 9.81 -22.77
C SER A 422 -19.50 11.14 -22.13
N ILE A 423 -18.64 11.72 -21.29
CA ILE A 423 -18.92 12.99 -20.61
C ILE A 423 -18.59 14.15 -21.55
N GLU A 424 -19.56 15.06 -21.72
CA GLU A 424 -19.34 16.30 -22.44
C GLU A 424 -18.65 17.33 -21.52
N LEU A 425 -17.38 17.61 -21.80
CA LEU A 425 -16.57 18.56 -21.06
C LEU A 425 -16.61 19.93 -21.73
N LYS A 426 -16.93 20.97 -20.97
CA LYS A 426 -16.94 22.36 -21.44
C LYS A 426 -15.52 22.96 -21.43
N ASP A 427 -15.29 23.96 -22.27
CA ASP A 427 -14.11 24.82 -22.26
C ASP A 427 -12.76 24.09 -22.41
N HIS A 428 -12.72 22.98 -23.16
CA HIS A 428 -11.51 22.14 -23.36
C HIS A 428 -10.86 21.65 -22.06
N ARG A 429 -11.62 21.61 -20.95
CA ARG A 429 -11.14 21.07 -19.69
C ARG A 429 -11.06 19.54 -19.75
N SER A 430 -10.14 19.00 -18.99
CA SER A 430 -10.01 17.56 -18.74
C SER A 430 -10.94 17.09 -17.61
N ILE A 431 -11.09 15.77 -17.45
CA ILE A 431 -11.92 15.18 -16.39
C ILE A 431 -11.41 15.64 -15.01
N VAL A 432 -10.10 15.62 -14.80
CA VAL A 432 -9.46 16.02 -13.54
C VAL A 432 -9.51 17.53 -13.26
N GLU A 433 -9.73 18.36 -14.28
CA GLU A 433 -9.93 19.81 -14.12
C GLU A 433 -11.42 20.16 -13.89
N THR A 434 -12.34 19.24 -14.19
CA THR A 434 -13.79 19.46 -14.15
C THR A 434 -14.45 18.84 -12.92
N TYR A 435 -14.02 17.64 -12.54
CA TYR A 435 -14.59 16.87 -11.44
C TYR A 435 -13.60 16.75 -10.29
N ASN A 436 -14.11 16.78 -9.06
CA ASN A 436 -13.32 16.49 -7.88
C ASN A 436 -12.78 15.04 -7.98
N THR A 437 -11.55 14.81 -7.54
CA THR A 437 -10.93 13.48 -7.47
C THR A 437 -11.81 12.47 -6.74
N ASP A 438 -12.60 12.94 -5.79
CA ASP A 438 -13.53 12.14 -5.01
C ASP A 438 -14.69 11.59 -5.85
N ASN A 439 -14.93 12.14 -7.04
CA ASN A 439 -15.98 11.67 -7.95
C ASN A 439 -15.41 10.77 -9.05
N ILE A 440 -14.09 10.55 -9.10
CA ILE A 440 -13.44 9.81 -10.19
C ILE A 440 -13.08 8.40 -9.71
N PHE A 441 -13.26 7.40 -10.56
CA PHE A 441 -12.85 6.01 -10.33
C PHE A 441 -12.05 5.54 -11.53
N TYR A 442 -11.00 4.77 -11.30
CA TYR A 442 -10.26 4.13 -12.40
C TYR A 442 -10.19 2.62 -12.22
N ALA A 443 -10.13 1.92 -13.35
CA ALA A 443 -9.76 0.51 -13.37
C ALA A 443 -8.27 0.36 -13.02
N ASP A 444 -7.90 -0.62 -12.19
CA ASP A 444 -6.50 -0.85 -11.83
C ASP A 444 -5.65 -1.11 -13.10
N ASP A 445 -4.62 -0.29 -13.32
CA ASP A 445 -3.70 -0.40 -14.46
C ASP A 445 -2.76 -1.61 -14.31
N GLY A 446 -2.66 -2.20 -13.12
CA GLY A 446 -1.77 -3.30 -12.81
C GLY A 446 -2.43 -4.67 -12.99
N LYS A 447 -1.97 -5.41 -14.02
CA LYS A 447 -2.12 -6.88 -14.16
C LYS A 447 -3.58 -7.37 -14.33
N THR A 448 -3.89 -7.70 -15.58
CA THR A 448 -4.84 -8.76 -16.00
C THR A 448 -6.35 -8.58 -15.90
N ASP A 449 -6.93 -7.66 -15.13
CA ASP A 449 -8.40 -7.52 -15.09
C ASP A 449 -8.90 -6.25 -15.80
N ARG A 450 -9.33 -6.42 -17.05
CA ARG A 450 -9.88 -5.38 -17.95
C ARG A 450 -11.20 -4.81 -17.40
N GLY A 451 -11.11 -3.95 -16.38
CA GLY A 451 -12.24 -3.24 -15.81
C GLY A 451 -12.99 -3.98 -14.70
N GLY A 452 -12.54 -5.15 -14.26
CA GLY A 452 -13.24 -5.94 -13.21
C GLY A 452 -13.30 -5.26 -11.85
N ILE A 453 -12.41 -4.30 -11.59
CA ILE A 453 -12.33 -3.55 -10.35
C ILE A 453 -12.11 -2.07 -10.68
N TYR A 454 -12.98 -1.21 -10.17
CA TYR A 454 -12.85 0.25 -10.22
C TYR A 454 -12.56 0.77 -8.83
N THR A 455 -11.45 1.47 -8.65
CA THR A 455 -11.05 2.01 -7.36
C THR A 455 -11.04 3.53 -7.44
N LYS A 456 -11.60 4.21 -6.43
CA LYS A 456 -11.33 5.64 -6.28
C LYS A 456 -9.83 5.81 -6.12
N PRO A 457 -9.22 6.78 -6.81
CA PRO A 457 -7.85 7.14 -6.54
C PRO A 457 -7.58 7.29 -5.06
N SER A 458 -6.58 6.56 -4.56
CA SER A 458 -5.68 7.27 -3.65
C SER A 458 -4.94 8.30 -4.50
N PHE A 459 -4.81 9.54 -4.02
CA PHE A 459 -4.14 10.56 -4.83
C PHE A 459 -2.67 10.19 -5.13
N THR A 460 -2.02 9.38 -4.28
CA THR A 460 -0.73 8.73 -4.59
C THR A 460 -0.79 7.89 -5.86
N SER A 461 -1.86 7.13 -6.07
CA SER A 461 -2.05 6.35 -7.29
C SER A 461 -2.37 7.25 -8.48
N LEU A 462 -3.16 8.32 -8.31
CA LEU A 462 -3.41 9.29 -9.38
C LEU A 462 -2.12 9.99 -9.81
N ALA A 463 -1.37 10.54 -8.87
CA ALA A 463 -0.10 11.22 -9.11
C ALA A 463 0.94 10.26 -9.69
N GLN A 464 1.04 9.03 -9.21
CA GLN A 464 1.92 8.01 -9.81
C GLN A 464 1.47 7.60 -11.22
N THR A 465 0.18 7.47 -11.46
CA THR A 465 -0.40 7.18 -12.79
C THR A 465 -0.13 8.33 -13.76
N MET A 466 -0.29 9.58 -13.32
CA MET A 466 0.02 10.79 -14.08
C MET A 466 1.53 10.95 -14.34
N GLN A 467 2.37 10.67 -13.33
CA GLN A 467 3.83 10.72 -13.42
C GLN A 467 4.38 9.63 -14.35
N ARG A 468 3.83 8.40 -14.29
CA ARG A 468 4.15 7.31 -15.22
C ARG A 468 3.79 7.68 -16.65
N GLY A 469 2.60 8.23 -16.88
CA GLY A 469 2.20 8.69 -18.21
C GLY A 469 3.13 9.78 -18.76
N THR A 470 3.58 10.70 -17.90
CA THR A 470 4.55 11.74 -18.27
C THR A 470 5.93 11.16 -18.58
N GLN A 471 6.45 10.23 -17.78
CA GLN A 471 7.74 9.57 -18.01
C GLN A 471 7.73 8.76 -19.32
N GLN A 472 6.66 8.00 -19.59
CA GLN A 472 6.57 7.17 -20.80
C GLN A 472 6.39 7.99 -22.07
N LYS A 473 5.68 9.12 -22.01
CA LYS A 473 5.60 10.11 -23.11
C LYS A 473 6.97 10.70 -23.43
N ASN A 474 7.80 10.95 -22.41
CA ASN A 474 9.17 11.45 -22.57
C ASN A 474 10.16 10.40 -23.09
N GLU A 475 9.87 9.10 -22.93
CA GLU A 475 10.68 7.99 -23.47
C GLU A 475 10.42 7.69 -24.97
N GLY A 476 9.52 8.42 -25.64
CA GLY A 476 9.25 8.26 -27.08
C GLY A 476 8.58 6.93 -27.45
N LYS A 477 8.17 6.11 -26.48
CA LYS A 477 7.41 4.88 -26.71
C LYS A 477 5.97 5.27 -27.06
N ARG A 478 5.55 5.00 -28.30
CA ARG A 478 4.12 5.04 -28.65
C ARG A 478 3.39 3.99 -27.83
N LEU A 479 2.35 4.42 -27.10
CA LEU A 479 1.33 3.53 -26.57
C LEU A 479 0.57 2.93 -27.76
N ASP A 480 0.91 1.71 -28.19
CA ASP A 480 0.03 0.87 -29.02
C ASP A 480 -1.08 0.21 -28.16
N VAL A 481 -1.56 0.93 -27.13
CA VAL A 481 -2.72 0.54 -26.32
C VAL A 481 -3.63 1.77 -26.22
N PRO A 482 -4.75 1.83 -26.97
CA PRO A 482 -5.54 3.06 -27.17
C PRO A 482 -6.16 3.72 -25.93
N ASN A 483 -6.11 3.11 -24.73
CA ASN A 483 -6.94 3.51 -23.58
C ASN A 483 -6.19 3.32 -22.24
N CYS A 484 -5.17 4.13 -21.92
CA CYS A 484 -4.63 4.15 -20.56
C CYS A 484 -5.43 5.13 -19.67
N VAL A 485 -5.54 4.87 -18.36
CA VAL A 485 -6.27 5.72 -17.40
C VAL A 485 -5.79 7.17 -17.49
N THR A 486 -4.47 7.37 -17.59
CA THR A 486 -3.86 8.70 -17.70
C THR A 486 -4.37 9.47 -18.92
N ASP A 487 -4.40 8.82 -20.09
CA ASP A 487 -4.85 9.48 -21.32
C ASP A 487 -6.30 9.93 -21.23
N ILE A 488 -7.18 9.11 -20.64
CA ILE A 488 -8.61 9.45 -20.46
C ILE A 488 -8.76 10.62 -19.48
N LEU A 489 -7.98 10.64 -18.39
CA LEU A 489 -8.07 11.67 -17.36
C LEU A 489 -7.63 13.05 -17.84
N ILE A 490 -6.58 13.13 -18.68
CA ILE A 490 -6.00 14.38 -19.17
C ILE A 490 -6.47 14.78 -20.56
N ARG A 491 -7.27 13.94 -21.23
CA ARG A 491 -7.71 14.20 -22.60
C ARG A 491 -8.48 15.50 -22.64
N ARG A 492 -7.99 16.44 -23.44
CA ARG A 492 -8.73 17.63 -23.87
C ARG A 492 -9.28 17.30 -25.25
N LYS A 493 -10.51 16.80 -25.32
CA LYS A 493 -11.14 16.48 -26.62
C LYS A 493 -11.60 17.78 -27.28
N ASP A 494 -11.28 17.93 -28.56
CA ASP A 494 -12.03 18.83 -29.44
C ASP A 494 -13.37 18.18 -29.80
N VAL A 495 -14.42 19.01 -29.84
CA VAL A 495 -15.86 18.65 -29.96
C VAL A 495 -16.17 17.74 -31.18
N ALA A 496 -15.26 17.60 -32.14
CA ALA A 496 -15.51 17.02 -33.46
C ALA A 496 -15.56 15.47 -33.54
N SER A 497 -15.33 14.72 -32.46
CA SER A 497 -15.23 13.24 -32.53
C SER A 497 -16.13 12.44 -31.56
N LEU A 498 -17.22 13.05 -31.08
CA LEU A 498 -18.18 12.33 -30.24
C LEU A 498 -18.94 11.29 -31.06
N GLN A 499 -19.00 10.04 -30.56
CA GLN A 499 -20.12 9.18 -30.92
C GLN A 499 -21.39 9.82 -30.34
N PRO A 500 -22.45 9.98 -31.15
CA PRO A 500 -23.72 10.50 -30.64
C PRO A 500 -24.26 9.56 -29.55
N PRO A 501 -24.96 10.10 -28.52
CA PRO A 501 -25.64 9.26 -27.55
C PRO A 501 -26.59 8.28 -28.26
N PRO A 502 -26.75 7.04 -27.77
CA PRO A 502 -27.46 5.99 -28.49
C PRO A 502 -28.98 6.24 -28.55
N GLY A 503 -29.45 6.94 -29.58
CA GLY A 503 -30.84 6.95 -30.05
C GLY A 503 -31.93 7.42 -29.05
N ILE A 504 -33.17 7.41 -29.54
CA ILE A 504 -34.36 7.92 -28.83
C ILE A 504 -34.66 7.12 -27.54
N ARG A 505 -34.33 5.82 -27.50
CA ARG A 505 -34.58 4.94 -26.35
C ARG A 505 -33.71 5.26 -25.12
N TYR A 506 -32.47 5.72 -25.31
CA TYR A 506 -31.60 6.16 -24.22
C TYR A 506 -32.18 7.38 -23.51
N LYS A 507 -32.60 8.37 -24.30
CA LYS A 507 -33.19 9.61 -23.81
C LYS A 507 -34.46 9.35 -22.99
N GLU A 508 -35.36 8.49 -23.46
CA GLU A 508 -36.58 8.14 -22.72
C GLU A 508 -36.34 7.38 -21.40
N ARG A 509 -35.28 6.56 -21.30
CA ARG A 509 -34.93 5.84 -20.06
C ARG A 509 -34.22 6.76 -19.07
N TYR A 510 -33.28 7.54 -19.57
CA TYR A 510 -32.55 8.55 -18.79
C TYR A 510 -33.50 9.63 -18.27
N ASP A 511 -34.39 10.17 -19.11
CA ASP A 511 -35.37 11.19 -18.72
C ASP A 511 -36.36 10.61 -17.70
N ARG A 512 -36.82 9.35 -17.84
CA ARG A 512 -37.68 8.72 -16.82
C ARG A 512 -37.00 8.55 -15.46
N LEU A 513 -35.73 8.15 -15.43
CA LEU A 513 -34.95 8.03 -14.19
C LEU A 513 -34.64 9.41 -13.60
N ARG A 514 -34.28 10.38 -14.44
CA ARG A 514 -34.00 11.77 -14.04
C ARG A 514 -35.24 12.49 -13.51
N ASP A 515 -36.39 12.30 -14.15
CA ASP A 515 -37.65 12.92 -13.74
C ASP A 515 -38.17 12.29 -12.45
N ALA A 516 -37.96 10.98 -12.24
CA ALA A 516 -38.20 10.34 -10.95
C ALA A 516 -37.30 10.93 -9.84
N LEU A 517 -36.00 11.14 -10.12
CA LEU A 517 -35.04 11.72 -9.18
C LEU A 517 -35.32 13.20 -8.83
N ASN A 518 -35.88 13.99 -9.75
CA ASN A 518 -36.24 15.39 -9.51
C ASN A 518 -37.66 15.58 -8.92
N SER A 519 -38.40 14.49 -8.68
CA SER A 519 -39.77 14.50 -8.13
C SER A 519 -39.85 14.10 -6.65
N LEU A 520 -38.70 13.86 -6.02
CA LEU A 520 -38.47 13.73 -4.57
C LEU A 520 -37.85 15.04 -4.04
#